data_AF-A0A853HZT2-F1
#
_entry.id   AF-A0A853HZT2-F1
#
_cell.length_a   1.000
_cell.length_b   1.000
_cell.length_c   1.000
_cell.angle_alpha   90.00
_cell.angle_beta   90.00
_cell.angle_gamma   90.00
#
_symmetry.space_group_name_H-M   'P 1'
#
loop_
_entity.id
_entity.type
_entity.pdbx_description
1 polymer ?
#
loop_
_entity_poly.entity_id
_entity_poly.type
_entity_poly.pdbx_seq_one_letter_code
_entity_poly.pdbx_strand_id
1 'polypeptide(L)'
;MKLSIVVLLVVILAVFFFISRSSDEFDIKIDSNNEYVIENSDFNFRYQLADSYLSMEGVGIFLQYIENPVEYGGTLIRLMYLDNSAAQIHADKYGVTGGCPAPFLNKYGKEKWIYASSIPLKDQILELDLPNYNHPQTWQKISIRGKCIQSQISGKDKGDGAPLMLPDSHFNNCRSLLVDNLVVYPFYN
;
A
#
# COMPACT_ATOMS: atom_id res chain seq x y z
N MET A 1 -46.44 -8.18 -17.75
CA MET A 1 -45.48 -7.42 -18.60
C MET A 1 -44.58 -6.46 -17.83
N LYS A 2 -45.09 -5.62 -16.91
CA LYS A 2 -44.25 -4.67 -16.15
C LYS A 2 -43.24 -5.32 -15.20
N LEU A 3 -43.60 -6.44 -14.56
CA LEU A 3 -42.72 -7.14 -13.61
C LEU A 3 -41.48 -7.75 -14.28
N SER A 4 -41.63 -8.32 -15.47
CA SER A 4 -40.54 -8.98 -16.22
C SER A 4 -39.47 -7.98 -16.70
N ILE A 5 -39.87 -6.76 -17.04
CA ILE A 5 -38.95 -5.68 -17.46
C ILE A 5 -38.13 -5.18 -16.27
N VAL A 6 -38.75 -5.06 -15.09
CA VAL A 6 -38.06 -4.65 -13.86
C VAL A 6 -37.03 -5.70 -13.44
N VAL A 7 -37.37 -6.99 -13.49
CA VAL A 7 -36.42 -8.06 -13.18
C VAL A 7 -35.24 -8.06 -14.16
N LEU A 8 -35.50 -7.87 -15.46
CA LEU A 8 -34.44 -7.79 -16.47
C LEU A 8 -33.50 -6.60 -16.22
N LEU A 9 -34.03 -5.43 -15.88
CA LEU A 9 -33.23 -4.25 -15.53
C LEU A 9 -32.38 -4.48 -14.28
N VAL A 10 -32.92 -5.12 -13.25
CA VAL A 10 -32.19 -5.46 -12.02
C VAL A 10 -31.06 -6.46 -12.32
N VAL A 11 -31.31 -7.46 -13.17
CA VAL A 11 -30.27 -8.42 -13.58
C VAL A 11 -29.17 -7.73 -14.39
N ILE A 12 -29.53 -6.86 -15.34
CA ILE A 12 -28.53 -6.11 -16.12
C ILE A 12 -27.71 -5.20 -15.20
N LEU A 13 -28.34 -4.48 -14.28
CA LEU A 13 -27.65 -3.65 -13.29
C LEU A 13 -26.73 -4.47 -12.38
N ALA A 14 -27.19 -5.64 -11.91
CA ALA A 14 -26.40 -6.54 -11.08
C ALA A 14 -25.19 -7.09 -11.85
N VAL A 15 -25.37 -7.48 -13.12
CA VAL A 15 -24.28 -7.93 -14.00
C VAL A 15 -23.31 -6.79 -14.29
N PHE A 16 -23.80 -5.58 -14.55
CA PHE A 16 -22.93 -4.41 -14.76
C PHE A 16 -22.12 -4.08 -13.51
N PHE A 17 -22.73 -4.12 -12.33
CA PHE A 17 -22.03 -3.95 -11.05
C PHE A 17 -21.03 -5.08 -10.76
N PHE A 18 -21.33 -6.31 -11.17
CA PHE A 18 -20.41 -7.44 -11.00
C PHE A 18 -19.20 -7.34 -11.94
N ILE A 19 -19.43 -6.98 -13.20
CA ILE A 19 -18.37 -6.82 -14.21
C ILE A 19 -17.52 -5.59 -13.90
N SER A 20 -18.11 -4.47 -13.49
CA SER A 20 -17.33 -3.28 -13.11
C SER A 20 -16.51 -3.48 -11.84
N ARG A 21 -16.87 -4.44 -11.00
CA ARG A 21 -16.12 -4.76 -9.77
C ARG A 21 -14.98 -5.74 -10.02
N SER A 22 -14.95 -6.44 -11.16
CA SER A 22 -13.90 -7.41 -11.49
C SER A 22 -12.66 -6.79 -12.17
N SER A 23 -12.69 -5.52 -12.59
CA SER A 23 -11.53 -4.87 -13.24
C SER A 23 -10.41 -4.50 -12.25
N ASP A 24 -10.76 -4.30 -10.97
CA ASP A 24 -9.82 -3.85 -9.93
C ASP A 24 -9.28 -5.02 -9.10
N GLU A 25 -9.67 -6.25 -9.44
CA GLU A 25 -9.24 -7.45 -8.72
C GLU A 25 -7.87 -7.89 -9.25
N PHE A 26 -6.84 -7.60 -8.44
CA PHE A 26 -5.48 -8.05 -8.70
C PHE A 26 -5.25 -9.47 -8.19
N ASP A 27 -4.75 -10.34 -9.05
CA ASP A 27 -4.11 -11.58 -8.66
C ASP A 27 -2.70 -11.28 -8.13
N ILE A 28 -2.42 -11.73 -6.91
CA ILE A 28 -1.11 -11.60 -6.28
C ILE A 28 -0.45 -12.98 -6.23
N LYS A 29 0.77 -13.07 -6.77
CA LYS A 29 1.58 -14.29 -6.79
C LYS A 29 3.01 -13.99 -6.35
N ILE A 30 3.60 -14.87 -5.57
CA ILE A 30 5.02 -14.83 -5.23
C ILE A 30 5.63 -16.13 -5.76
N ASP A 31 6.52 -16.01 -6.76
CA ASP A 31 7.16 -17.16 -7.37
C ASP A 31 8.40 -17.59 -6.54
N SER A 32 8.77 -18.85 -6.72
CA SER A 32 9.93 -19.54 -6.16
C SER A 32 11.27 -18.83 -6.38
N ASN A 33 11.39 -17.97 -7.40
CA ASN A 33 12.60 -17.20 -7.71
C ASN A 33 12.66 -15.82 -7.02
N ASN A 34 11.97 -15.64 -5.88
CA ASN A 34 11.85 -14.35 -5.20
C ASN A 34 11.26 -13.25 -6.10
N GLU A 35 10.35 -13.63 -7.00
CA GLU A 35 9.64 -12.67 -7.83
C GLU A 35 8.25 -12.41 -7.27
N TYR A 36 7.88 -11.14 -7.16
CA TYR A 36 6.52 -10.73 -6.86
C TYR A 36 5.83 -10.36 -8.17
N VAL A 37 4.67 -10.96 -8.40
CA VAL A 37 3.85 -10.75 -9.58
C VAL A 37 2.49 -10.26 -9.15
N ILE A 38 2.06 -9.15 -9.74
CA ILE A 38 0.71 -8.64 -9.61
C ILE A 38 0.13 -8.45 -11.01
N GLU A 39 -1.04 -9.05 -11.25
CA GLU A 39 -1.67 -9.01 -12.56
C GLU A 39 -3.19 -9.00 -12.46
N ASN A 40 -3.84 -8.49 -13.51
CA ASN A 40 -5.27 -8.65 -13.73
C ASN A 40 -5.49 -8.95 -15.23
N SER A 41 -6.72 -8.75 -15.75
CA SER A 41 -7.01 -8.92 -17.18
C SER A 41 -6.21 -7.98 -18.09
N ASP A 42 -5.83 -6.81 -17.57
CA ASP A 42 -5.37 -5.68 -18.37
C ASP A 42 -3.87 -5.40 -18.19
N PHE A 43 -3.29 -5.79 -17.05
CA PHE A 43 -1.92 -5.45 -16.69
C PHE A 43 -1.16 -6.65 -16.12
N ASN A 44 0.16 -6.63 -16.26
CA ASN A 44 1.06 -7.55 -15.57
C ASN A 44 2.32 -6.80 -15.11
N PHE A 45 2.60 -6.87 -13.82
CA PHE A 45 3.80 -6.34 -13.21
C PHE A 45 4.58 -7.48 -12.55
N ARG A 46 5.89 -7.51 -12.78
CA ARG A 46 6.82 -8.46 -12.16
C ARG A 46 7.94 -7.68 -11.51
N TYR A 47 8.28 -8.08 -10.30
CA TYR A 47 9.23 -7.39 -9.44
C TYR A 47 10.24 -8.36 -8.86
N GLN A 48 11.49 -7.90 -8.74
CA GLN A 48 12.51 -8.61 -8.01
C GLN A 48 12.41 -8.26 -6.53
N LEU A 49 12.28 -9.28 -5.67
CA LEU A 49 12.37 -9.10 -4.22
C LEU A 49 13.81 -9.33 -3.74
N ALA A 50 14.16 -8.65 -2.66
CA ALA A 50 15.34 -8.99 -1.88
C ALA A 50 15.19 -10.38 -1.23
N ASP A 51 16.31 -11.07 -1.05
CA ASP A 51 16.32 -12.40 -0.43
C ASP A 51 15.90 -12.37 1.04
N SER A 52 16.37 -11.34 1.76
CA SER A 52 16.15 -11.19 3.19
C SER A 52 14.86 -10.45 3.52
N TYR A 53 14.24 -10.87 4.61
CA TYR A 53 13.17 -10.13 5.25
C TYR A 53 13.69 -8.86 5.93
N LEU A 54 12.89 -7.80 5.83
CA LEU A 54 13.02 -6.60 6.63
C LEU A 54 11.89 -6.59 7.67
N SER A 55 12.26 -6.29 8.91
CA SER A 55 11.31 -5.90 9.96
C SER A 55 11.51 -4.43 10.26
N MET A 56 10.42 -3.68 10.32
CA MET A 56 10.43 -2.28 10.71
C MET A 56 9.39 -2.02 11.78
N GLU A 57 9.75 -1.17 12.73
CA GLU A 57 8.88 -0.72 13.80
C GLU A 57 8.92 0.81 13.88
N GLY A 58 7.79 1.39 14.22
CA GLY A 58 7.68 2.82 14.36
C GLY A 58 6.27 3.27 14.62
N VAL A 59 6.01 4.54 14.31
CA VAL A 59 4.72 5.18 14.46
C VAL A 59 4.25 5.63 13.07
N GLY A 60 3.16 5.03 12.60
CA GLY A 60 2.46 5.44 11.39
C GLY A 60 1.78 6.80 11.64
N ILE A 61 2.10 7.77 10.79
CA ILE A 61 1.66 9.16 10.97
C ILE A 61 0.71 9.64 9.89
N PHE A 62 0.63 8.94 8.76
CA PHE A 62 -0.34 9.15 7.68
C PHE A 62 -0.25 8.03 6.65
N LEU A 63 -1.40 7.64 6.09
CA LEU A 63 -1.52 6.81 4.90
C LEU A 63 -2.19 7.58 3.76
N GLN A 64 -1.60 7.51 2.58
CA GLN A 64 -2.23 7.97 1.35
C GLN A 64 -2.65 6.78 0.51
N TYR A 65 -3.95 6.61 0.28
CA TYR A 65 -4.44 5.68 -0.74
C TYR A 65 -4.03 6.15 -2.13
N ILE A 66 -3.66 5.20 -2.98
CA ILE A 66 -3.31 5.46 -4.38
C ILE A 66 -4.52 5.14 -5.24
N GLU A 67 -5.19 6.19 -5.73
CA GLU A 67 -6.45 6.07 -6.49
C GLU A 67 -6.30 5.26 -7.78
N ASN A 68 -5.18 5.43 -8.48
CA ASN A 68 -4.85 4.66 -9.68
C ASN A 68 -3.60 3.80 -9.43
N PRO A 69 -3.72 2.64 -8.76
CA PRO A 69 -2.57 1.82 -8.39
C PRO A 69 -1.77 1.36 -9.61
N VAL A 70 -2.37 1.26 -10.80
CA VAL A 70 -1.71 0.85 -12.04
C VAL A 70 -0.57 1.81 -12.43
N GLU A 71 -0.79 3.12 -12.34
CA GLU A 71 0.26 4.13 -12.60
C GLU A 71 1.46 4.00 -11.64
N TYR A 72 1.23 3.39 -10.47
CA TYR A 72 2.23 3.13 -9.45
C TYR A 72 2.57 1.64 -9.36
N GLY A 73 2.33 0.89 -10.45
CA GLY A 73 2.72 -0.51 -10.59
C GLY A 73 2.04 -1.48 -9.62
N GLY A 74 0.82 -1.20 -9.20
CA GLY A 74 0.09 -1.98 -8.20
C GLY A 74 0.40 -1.61 -6.74
N THR A 75 1.00 -0.43 -6.51
CA THR A 75 1.17 0.10 -5.15
C THR A 75 -0.19 0.43 -4.54
N LEU A 76 -0.41 0.04 -3.28
CA LEU A 76 -1.71 0.26 -2.60
C LEU A 76 -1.76 1.60 -1.87
N ILE A 77 -0.75 1.84 -1.03
CA ILE A 77 -0.69 3.00 -0.15
C ILE A 77 0.73 3.55 -0.09
N ARG A 78 0.83 4.85 0.16
CA ARG A 78 2.05 5.51 0.62
C ARG A 78 1.97 5.67 2.13
N LEU A 79 2.85 4.98 2.84
CA LEU A 79 3.00 5.08 4.29
C LEU A 79 4.06 6.10 4.64
N MET A 80 3.67 7.08 5.44
CA MET A 80 4.60 7.94 6.14
C MET A 80 4.68 7.51 7.62
N TYR A 81 5.89 7.35 8.13
CA TYR A 81 6.12 6.89 9.51
C TYR A 81 7.35 7.55 10.13
N LEU A 82 7.39 7.54 11.46
CA LEU A 82 8.58 7.83 12.25
C LEU A 82 9.12 6.51 12.80
N ASP A 83 10.41 6.25 12.70
CA ASP A 83 10.98 5.13 13.45
C ASP A 83 10.94 5.39 14.97
N ASN A 84 11.19 4.35 15.77
CA ASN A 84 11.14 4.46 17.23
C ASN A 84 12.04 5.59 17.79
N SER A 85 13.19 5.84 17.17
CA SER A 85 14.11 6.91 17.61
C SER A 85 13.54 8.30 17.32
N ALA A 86 12.97 8.50 16.13
CA ALA A 86 12.32 9.74 15.74
C ALA A 86 11.06 10.02 16.55
N ALA A 87 10.26 8.97 16.83
CA ALA A 87 9.08 9.08 17.68
C ALA A 87 9.46 9.51 19.11
N GLN A 88 10.55 8.98 19.67
CA GLN A 88 11.03 9.39 20.99
C GLN A 88 11.50 10.85 20.98
N ILE A 89 12.29 11.27 19.98
CA ILE A 89 12.75 12.66 19.85
C ILE A 89 11.55 13.62 19.75
N HIS A 90 10.49 13.23 19.03
CA HIS A 90 9.26 14.02 18.96
C HIS A 90 8.60 14.15 20.34
N ALA A 91 8.39 13.04 21.04
CA ALA A 91 7.77 13.02 22.36
C ALA A 91 8.54 13.88 23.38
N ASP A 92 9.87 13.82 23.36
CA ASP A 92 10.73 14.59 24.28
C ASP A 92 10.66 16.10 24.00
N LYS A 93 10.55 16.50 22.72
CA LYS A 93 10.63 17.90 22.31
C LYS A 93 9.28 18.62 22.27
N TYR A 94 8.23 17.94 21.84
CA TYR A 94 6.91 18.52 21.60
C TYR A 94 5.85 17.98 22.57
N GLY A 95 6.18 16.97 23.36
CA GLY A 95 5.23 16.25 24.18
C GLY A 95 4.45 15.23 23.36
N VAL A 96 3.89 14.27 24.08
CA VAL A 96 3.15 13.12 23.57
C VAL A 96 1.98 13.54 22.67
N THR A 97 1.28 14.63 22.99
CA THR A 97 0.12 15.12 22.21
C THR A 97 0.43 16.34 21.34
N GLY A 98 1.69 16.81 21.33
CA GLY A 98 2.08 18.02 20.60
C GLY A 98 2.14 17.78 19.10
N GLY A 99 1.40 18.58 18.32
CA GLY A 99 1.35 18.46 16.86
C GLY A 99 2.74 18.33 16.22
N CYS A 100 2.88 17.47 15.20
CA CYS A 100 4.15 17.23 14.53
C CYS A 100 4.44 18.35 13.51
N PRO A 101 5.44 19.22 13.75
CA PRO A 101 5.70 20.32 12.83
C PRO A 101 6.25 19.79 11.49
N ALA A 102 5.84 20.40 10.37
CA ALA A 102 6.35 20.03 9.05
C ALA A 102 7.90 19.97 8.95
N PRO A 103 8.68 20.89 9.57
CA PRO A 103 10.14 20.77 9.56
C PRO A 103 10.68 19.53 10.29
N PHE A 104 10.00 19.07 11.33
CA PHE A 104 10.36 17.83 12.02
C PHE A 104 10.09 16.64 11.12
N LEU A 105 8.90 16.60 10.52
CA LEU A 105 8.50 15.55 9.61
C LEU A 105 9.41 15.46 8.38
N ASN A 106 9.78 16.59 7.77
CA ASN A 106 10.69 16.60 6.64
C ASN A 106 12.09 16.07 6.97
N LYS A 107 12.50 16.16 8.25
CA LYS A 107 13.82 15.71 8.71
C LYS A 107 13.84 14.24 9.12
N TYR A 108 12.80 13.77 9.80
CA TYR A 108 12.79 12.43 10.43
C TYR A 108 11.74 11.49 9.85
N GLY A 109 10.79 12.02 9.09
CA GLY A 109 9.78 11.25 8.38
C GLY A 109 10.41 10.31 7.38
N LYS A 110 9.93 9.07 7.39
CA LYS A 110 10.28 8.05 6.43
C LYS A 110 9.06 7.67 5.63
N GLU A 111 9.30 7.24 4.40
CA GLU A 111 8.26 6.89 3.45
C GLU A 111 8.46 5.47 2.94
N LYS A 112 7.36 4.73 2.81
CA LYS A 112 7.31 3.44 2.12
C LYS A 112 6.13 3.41 1.15
N TRP A 113 6.35 2.84 -0.02
CA TRP A 113 5.30 2.38 -0.92
C TRP A 113 4.99 0.93 -0.55
N ILE A 114 3.74 0.67 -0.17
CA ILE A 114 3.33 -0.61 0.38
C ILE A 114 2.58 -1.42 -0.68
N TYR A 115 3.04 -2.66 -0.85
CA TYR A 115 2.40 -3.69 -1.65
C TYR A 115 1.98 -4.82 -0.72
N ALA A 116 0.83 -5.45 -0.96
CA ALA A 116 0.38 -6.59 -0.16
C ALA A 116 0.82 -7.92 -0.80
N SER A 117 1.26 -8.87 0.01
CA SER A 117 1.59 -10.22 -0.45
C SER A 117 0.39 -11.15 -0.65
N SER A 118 -0.80 -10.72 -0.25
CA SER A 118 -2.03 -11.48 -0.43
C SER A 118 -3.27 -10.59 -0.40
N ILE A 119 -4.39 -11.09 -0.91
CA ILE A 119 -5.69 -10.38 -0.89
C ILE A 119 -6.14 -10.06 0.56
N PRO A 120 -6.12 -11.00 1.53
CA PRO A 120 -6.50 -10.66 2.90
C PRO A 120 -5.66 -9.54 3.51
N LEU A 121 -4.35 -9.50 3.20
CA LEU A 121 -3.46 -8.46 3.69
C LEU A 121 -3.70 -7.12 2.99
N LYS A 122 -4.03 -7.13 1.69
CA LYS A 122 -4.48 -5.95 0.96
C LYS A 122 -5.68 -5.33 1.66
N ASP A 123 -6.70 -6.12 1.95
CA ASP A 123 -7.91 -5.65 2.59
C ASP A 123 -7.62 -5.10 4.01
N GLN A 124 -6.81 -5.81 4.80
CA GLN A 124 -6.34 -5.32 6.11
C GLN A 124 -5.61 -3.97 6.01
N ILE A 125 -4.74 -3.79 5.01
CA ILE A 125 -4.01 -2.54 4.77
C ILE A 125 -4.96 -1.40 4.41
N LEU A 126 -5.94 -1.67 3.54
CA LEU A 126 -6.89 -0.65 3.07
C LEU A 126 -7.91 -0.23 4.14
N GLU A 127 -8.17 -1.09 5.12
CA GLU A 127 -9.00 -0.79 6.28
C GLU A 127 -8.27 0.06 7.35
N LEU A 128 -6.95 0.25 7.24
CA LEU A 128 -6.21 1.08 8.17
C LEU A 128 -6.61 2.54 8.06
N ASP A 129 -7.18 3.06 9.14
CA ASP A 129 -7.35 4.50 9.33
C ASP A 129 -6.11 5.06 10.04
N LEU A 130 -5.14 5.53 9.25
CA LEU A 130 -4.02 6.32 9.77
C LEU A 130 -4.24 7.80 9.48
N PRO A 131 -4.50 8.59 10.53
CA PRO A 131 -4.93 9.97 10.42
C PRO A 131 -3.78 10.91 10.07
N ASN A 132 -4.13 12.17 9.79
CA ASN A 132 -3.22 13.25 9.43
C ASN A 132 -2.10 13.44 10.48
N TYR A 133 -0.87 13.70 10.02
CA TYR A 133 0.32 13.96 10.85
C TYR A 133 0.13 15.09 11.88
N ASN A 134 -0.83 15.99 11.68
CA ASN A 134 -1.19 17.07 12.61
C ASN A 134 -1.91 16.59 13.88
N HIS A 135 -2.30 15.32 13.96
CA HIS A 135 -3.03 14.74 15.10
C HIS A 135 -2.27 13.57 15.74
N PRO A 136 -1.20 13.86 16.52
CA PRO A 136 -0.41 12.82 17.17
C PRO A 136 -1.21 11.89 18.08
N GLN A 137 -2.28 12.39 18.69
CA GLN A 137 -3.18 11.61 19.56
C GLN A 137 -3.83 10.42 18.84
N THR A 138 -3.85 10.44 17.51
CA THR A 138 -4.47 9.41 16.68
C THR A 138 -3.43 8.58 15.91
N TRP A 139 -2.14 8.81 16.14
CA TRP A 139 -1.08 7.97 15.58
C TRP A 139 -1.16 6.55 16.12
N GLN A 140 -0.63 5.60 15.34
CA GLN A 140 -0.61 4.19 15.72
C GLN A 140 0.81 3.65 15.59
N LYS A 141 1.21 2.78 16.52
CA LYS A 141 2.44 2.02 16.36
C LYS A 141 2.20 0.98 15.29
N ILE A 142 3.20 0.80 14.44
CA ILE A 142 3.19 -0.15 13.35
C ILE A 142 4.40 -1.08 13.52
N SER A 143 4.17 -2.37 13.31
CA SER A 143 5.21 -3.37 13.10
C SER A 143 4.94 -4.04 11.77
N ILE A 144 5.87 -3.87 10.83
CA ILE A 144 5.76 -4.39 9.47
C ILE A 144 6.90 -5.37 9.24
N ARG A 145 6.56 -6.55 8.72
CA ARG A 145 7.51 -7.50 8.17
C ARG A 145 7.24 -7.71 6.70
N GLY A 146 8.28 -7.68 5.89
CA GLY A 146 8.16 -7.81 4.45
C GLY A 146 9.50 -7.98 3.75
N LYS A 147 9.49 -7.87 2.42
CA LYS A 147 10.69 -7.88 1.58
C LYS A 147 10.77 -6.61 0.77
N CYS A 148 11.96 -6.05 0.66
CA CYS A 148 12.22 -4.92 -0.23
C CYS A 148 11.97 -5.34 -1.69
N ILE A 149 11.24 -4.52 -2.43
CA ILE A 149 11.16 -4.64 -3.88
C ILE A 149 12.37 -3.89 -4.44
N GLN A 150 13.31 -4.63 -5.03
CA GLN A 150 14.60 -4.10 -5.47
C GLN A 150 14.52 -3.41 -6.82
N SER A 151 13.72 -3.97 -7.73
CA SER A 151 13.51 -3.43 -9.07
C SER A 151 12.25 -4.02 -9.69
N GLN A 152 11.78 -3.38 -10.75
CA GLN A 152 10.78 -3.94 -11.63
C GLN A 152 11.47 -4.74 -12.75
N ILE A 153 11.06 -6.00 -12.91
CA ILE A 153 11.50 -6.88 -14.00
C ILE A 153 10.72 -6.54 -15.27
N SER A 154 9.39 -6.35 -15.14
CA SER A 154 8.54 -5.91 -16.23
C SER A 154 7.26 -5.23 -15.73
N GLY A 155 6.72 -4.32 -16.53
CA GLY A 155 5.35 -3.80 -16.41
C GLY A 155 4.78 -3.64 -17.80
N LYS A 156 3.61 -4.23 -18.05
CA LYS A 156 3.00 -4.24 -19.38
C LYS A 156 1.50 -4.03 -19.31
N ASP A 157 1.00 -3.18 -20.19
CA ASP A 157 -0.40 -3.19 -20.63
C ASP A 157 -0.60 -4.39 -21.56
N LYS A 158 -1.57 -5.27 -21.25
CA LYS A 158 -1.88 -6.47 -22.02
C LYS A 158 -2.70 -6.16 -23.28
N GLY A 159 -3.36 -5.00 -23.34
CA GLY A 159 -4.17 -4.58 -24.47
C GLY A 159 -3.32 -4.17 -25.68
N ASP A 160 -2.30 -3.36 -25.47
CA ASP A 160 -1.44 -2.83 -26.54
C ASP A 160 0.06 -3.14 -26.37
N GLY A 161 0.46 -3.76 -25.25
CA GLY A 161 1.85 -4.09 -24.96
C GLY A 161 2.69 -2.91 -24.47
N ALA A 162 2.07 -1.75 -24.18
CA ALA A 162 2.78 -0.56 -23.74
C ALA A 162 3.57 -0.83 -22.44
N PRO A 163 4.81 -0.31 -22.31
CA PRO A 163 5.59 -0.49 -21.11
C PRO A 163 5.07 0.39 -19.98
N LEU A 164 4.77 -0.24 -18.84
CA LEU A 164 4.35 0.41 -17.60
C LEU A 164 5.47 0.32 -16.55
N MET A 165 6.62 0.91 -16.88
CA MET A 165 7.82 0.87 -16.04
C MET A 165 7.88 2.04 -15.08
N LEU A 166 8.15 1.74 -13.81
CA LEU A 166 8.38 2.72 -12.77
C LEU A 166 9.84 3.19 -12.80
N PRO A 167 10.11 4.44 -12.38
CA PRO A 167 11.47 4.94 -12.26
C PRO A 167 12.22 4.24 -11.12
N ASP A 168 13.54 4.03 -11.26
CA ASP A 168 14.37 3.37 -10.24
C ASP A 168 14.30 4.03 -8.85
N SER A 169 14.02 5.34 -8.80
CA SER A 169 13.80 6.09 -7.57
C SER A 169 12.64 5.55 -6.71
N HIS A 170 11.75 4.75 -7.30
CA HIS A 170 10.67 4.05 -6.60
C HIS A 170 11.23 2.97 -5.67
N PHE A 171 12.34 2.34 -6.02
CA PHE A 171 12.93 1.20 -5.30
C PHE A 171 14.11 1.57 -4.39
N ASN A 172 14.73 2.73 -4.62
CA ASN A 172 15.88 3.22 -3.87
C ASN A 172 15.69 3.13 -2.34
N ASN A 173 16.73 2.68 -1.64
CA ASN A 173 16.74 2.52 -0.18
C ASN A 173 15.56 1.70 0.37
N CYS A 174 15.12 0.69 -0.40
CA CYS A 174 13.98 -0.16 -0.05
C CYS A 174 12.70 0.67 0.14
N ARG A 175 12.50 1.73 -0.64
CA ARG A 175 11.30 2.56 -0.51
C ARG A 175 10.04 1.76 -0.85
N SER A 176 10.09 0.86 -1.82
CA SER A 176 9.02 -0.10 -2.11
C SER A 176 9.17 -1.37 -1.29
N LEU A 177 8.10 -1.76 -0.61
CA LEU A 177 8.08 -2.87 0.34
C LEU A 177 6.87 -3.76 0.06
N LEU A 178 7.13 -5.04 -0.24
CA LEU A 178 6.12 -6.07 -0.20
C LEU A 178 5.91 -6.49 1.25
N VAL A 179 4.74 -6.18 1.80
CA VAL A 179 4.38 -6.50 3.17
C VAL A 179 3.81 -7.91 3.21
N ASP A 180 4.30 -8.68 4.18
CA ASP A 180 3.82 -10.04 4.48
C ASP A 180 3.04 -10.08 5.79
N ASN A 181 3.34 -9.17 6.71
CA ASN A 181 2.63 -9.02 7.97
C ASN A 181 2.65 -7.55 8.41
N LEU A 182 1.51 -7.10 8.90
CA LEU A 182 1.29 -5.78 9.45
C LEU A 182 0.52 -5.91 10.75
N VAL A 183 1.12 -5.45 11.83
CA VAL A 183 0.49 -5.36 13.14
C VAL A 183 0.41 -3.90 13.53
N VAL A 184 -0.78 -3.47 13.95
CA VAL A 184 -1.05 -2.10 14.32
C VAL A 184 -1.65 -2.07 15.72
N TYR A 185 -1.16 -1.16 16.54
CA TYR A 185 -1.57 -1.01 17.93
C TYR A 185 -1.62 0.47 18.29
N PRO A 186 -2.49 0.87 19.24
CA PRO A 186 -2.56 2.25 19.68
C PRO A 186 -1.18 2.77 20.09
N PHE A 187 -0.82 3.97 19.63
CA PHE A 187 0.45 4.58 20.05
C PHE A 187 0.44 4.90 21.54
N TYR A 188 -0.72 5.32 22.06
CA TYR A 188 -0.98 5.47 23.49
C TYR A 188 -1.82 4.29 23.97
N ASN A 189 -1.13 3.36 24.61
CA ASN A 189 -1.61 2.40 25.62
C ASN A 189 -0.37 1.73 26.22
#